data_AF-R7EWU9-F1
#
_entry.id   AF-R7EWU9-F1
#
_cell.length_a   1.000
_cell.length_b   1.000
_cell.length_c   1.000
_cell.angle_alpha   90.00
_cell.angle_beta   90.00
_cell.angle_gamma   90.00
#
_symmetry.space_group_name_H-M   'P 1'
#
loop_
_entity.id
_entity.type
_entity.pdbx_description
1 polymer ?
#
loop_
_entity_poly.entity_id
_entity_poly.type
_entity_poly.pdbx_seq_one_letter_code
_entity_poly.pdbx_strand_id
1 'polypeptide(L)'
;MKKDILAVFAIVLIAAVLICGTEFQTVDEYYLTHIDDITPDSETVFISIRCDTVYGNYDELDENLKEGDWIPGDGVILPVTEYVLRPGDSVWDILSRAVRYNKIQMEYQGADENQFGSVYVRGISYLYEFSCGPLSGWMYMVNGEFPQYGCSRYELHDKDVIEWVYTCDLGRDVGCEWMSGGGTQ
;
A
#
# COMPACT_ATOMS: atom_id res chain seq x y z
N MET A 1 -36.02 -27.77 -30.94
CA MET A 1 -35.79 -26.31 -31.05
C MET A 1 -36.11 -25.56 -29.76
N LYS A 2 -37.38 -25.45 -29.29
CA LYS A 2 -37.69 -24.67 -28.06
C LYS A 2 -37.09 -25.25 -26.77
N LYS A 3 -37.05 -26.57 -26.62
CA LYS A 3 -36.45 -27.25 -25.45
C LYS A 3 -34.93 -27.12 -25.40
N ASP A 4 -34.29 -27.14 -26.58
CA ASP A 4 -32.84 -26.98 -26.70
C ASP A 4 -32.40 -25.54 -26.36
N ILE A 5 -33.19 -24.54 -26.78
CA ILE A 5 -32.98 -23.14 -26.41
C ILE A 5 -33.15 -22.94 -24.90
N LEU A 6 -34.14 -23.58 -24.27
CA LEU A 6 -34.37 -23.47 -22.83
C LEU A 6 -33.23 -24.12 -22.01
N ALA A 7 -32.70 -25.24 -22.50
CA ALA A 7 -31.56 -25.92 -21.89
C ALA A 7 -30.28 -25.08 -21.99
N VAL A 8 -30.00 -24.48 -23.15
CA VAL A 8 -28.86 -23.57 -23.33
C VAL A 8 -28.98 -22.36 -22.41
N PHE A 9 -30.16 -21.76 -22.31
CA PHE A 9 -30.40 -20.64 -21.41
C PHE A 9 -30.16 -21.01 -19.94
N ALA A 10 -30.63 -22.19 -19.51
CA ALA A 10 -30.40 -22.68 -18.15
C ALA A 10 -28.90 -22.90 -17.86
N ILE A 11 -28.14 -23.44 -18.81
CA ILE A 11 -26.69 -23.64 -18.68
C ILE A 11 -25.96 -22.30 -18.56
N VAL A 12 -26.32 -21.31 -19.38
CA VAL A 12 -25.73 -19.96 -19.31
C VAL A 12 -26.06 -19.30 -17.97
N LEU A 13 -27.28 -19.48 -17.46
CA LEU A 13 -27.70 -18.93 -16.17
C LEU A 13 -26.95 -19.59 -15.01
N ILE A 14 -26.75 -20.91 -15.05
CA ILE A 14 -25.91 -21.63 -14.08
C ILE A 14 -24.46 -21.16 -14.17
N ALA A 15 -23.90 -20.99 -15.37
CA ALA A 15 -22.55 -20.47 -15.55
C ALA A 15 -22.42 -19.04 -15.01
N ALA A 16 -23.41 -18.18 -15.24
CA ALA A 16 -23.43 -16.82 -14.70
C ALA A 16 -23.54 -16.82 -13.17
N VAL A 17 -24.34 -17.71 -12.58
CA VAL A 17 -24.44 -17.86 -11.12
C VAL A 17 -23.13 -18.38 -10.53
N LEU A 18 -22.45 -19.31 -11.19
CA LEU A 18 -21.15 -19.80 -10.75
C LEU A 18 -20.06 -18.71 -10.87
N ILE A 19 -20.02 -17.98 -11.98
CA ILE A 19 -19.06 -16.89 -12.21
C ILE A 19 -19.29 -15.71 -11.25
N CYS A 20 -20.54 -15.32 -11.01
CA CYS A 20 -20.85 -14.20 -10.12
C CYS A 20 -20.88 -14.58 -8.62
N GLY A 21 -21.06 -15.87 -8.30
CA GLY A 21 -21.26 -16.36 -6.93
C GLY A 21 -20.00 -16.91 -6.27
N THR A 22 -18.87 -16.97 -6.96
CA THR A 22 -17.62 -17.48 -6.40
C THR A 22 -16.50 -16.46 -6.58
N GLU A 23 -15.84 -16.08 -5.49
CA GLU A 23 -14.58 -15.35 -5.55
C GLU A 23 -13.47 -16.35 -5.87
N PHE A 24 -13.12 -16.47 -7.15
CA PHE A 24 -12.01 -17.32 -7.58
C PHE A 24 -10.68 -16.68 -7.15
N GLN A 25 -10.10 -17.17 -6.06
CA GLN A 25 -8.72 -16.86 -5.69
C GLN A 25 -7.77 -17.70 -6.55
N THR A 26 -6.66 -17.11 -6.97
CA THR A 26 -5.59 -17.89 -7.60
C THR A 26 -4.94 -18.84 -6.59
N VAL A 27 -4.29 -19.90 -7.08
CA VAL A 27 -3.59 -20.86 -6.19
C VAL A 27 -2.56 -20.14 -5.31
N ASP A 28 -1.83 -19.19 -5.88
CA ASP A 28 -0.83 -18.40 -5.16
C ASP A 28 -1.48 -17.54 -4.06
N GLU A 29 -2.61 -16.88 -4.37
CA GLU A 29 -3.36 -16.06 -3.41
C GLU A 29 -3.91 -16.90 -2.24
N TYR A 30 -4.40 -18.11 -2.49
CA TYR A 30 -4.87 -19.01 -1.44
C TYR A 30 -3.74 -19.43 -0.48
N TYR A 31 -2.56 -19.79 -0.99
CA TYR A 31 -1.44 -20.16 -0.11
C TYR A 31 -0.83 -18.95 0.59
N LEU A 32 -0.84 -17.77 -0.05
CA LEU A 32 -0.37 -16.53 0.56
C LEU A 32 -1.24 -16.08 1.74
N THR A 33 -2.55 -16.31 1.70
CA THR A 33 -3.43 -15.91 2.82
C THR A 33 -3.19 -16.72 4.09
N HIS A 34 -2.94 -18.03 3.97
CA HIS A 34 -2.77 -18.90 5.14
C HIS A 34 -1.36 -18.88 5.75
N ILE A 35 -0.32 -18.55 4.96
CA ILE A 35 1.04 -18.35 5.49
C ILE A 35 1.14 -17.07 6.34
N ASP A 36 0.16 -16.18 6.24
CA ASP A 36 0.03 -14.95 7.01
C ASP A 36 -0.94 -15.08 8.20
N ASP A 37 -1.39 -16.30 8.52
CA ASP A 37 -2.20 -16.53 9.71
C ASP A 37 -1.37 -16.23 10.96
N ILE A 38 -1.83 -15.27 11.76
CA ILE A 38 -1.22 -14.93 13.04
C ILE A 38 -1.54 -16.05 14.04
N THR A 39 -0.48 -16.68 14.55
CA THR A 39 -0.56 -17.69 15.60
C THR A 39 0.01 -17.14 16.92
N PRO A 40 -0.23 -17.78 18.07
CA PRO A 40 0.30 -17.32 19.35
C PRO A 40 1.83 -17.19 19.40
N ASP A 41 2.54 -17.94 18.55
CA ASP A 41 4.01 -17.95 18.47
C ASP A 41 4.54 -17.07 17.32
N SER A 42 3.66 -16.37 16.59
CA SER A 42 4.04 -15.49 15.49
C SER A 42 4.61 -14.18 16.01
N GLU A 43 5.76 -13.75 15.45
CA GLU A 43 6.16 -12.35 15.48
C GLU A 43 5.25 -11.56 14.54
N THR A 44 4.94 -10.32 14.90
CA THR A 44 4.05 -9.46 14.12
C THR A 44 4.55 -8.03 14.05
N VAL A 45 4.15 -7.32 13.02
CA VAL A 45 4.35 -5.88 12.86
C VAL A 45 3.03 -5.21 12.55
N PHE A 46 2.98 -3.90 12.73
CA PHE A 46 1.82 -3.08 12.42
C PHE A 46 2.14 -2.17 11.24
N ILE A 47 1.22 -2.03 10.29
CA ILE A 47 1.38 -1.11 9.17
C ILE A 47 0.14 -0.24 9.01
N SER A 48 0.33 1.04 8.68
CA SER A 48 -0.71 1.93 8.19
C SER A 48 -0.26 2.71 6.96
N ILE A 49 -1.22 3.15 6.15
CA ILE A 49 -0.98 3.97 4.95
C ILE A 49 -1.94 5.16 4.99
N ARG A 50 -1.41 6.38 5.00
CA ARG A 50 -2.21 7.60 5.15
C ARG A 50 -1.76 8.74 4.22
N CYS A 51 -2.70 9.60 3.84
CA CYS A 51 -2.49 10.75 2.96
C CYS A 51 -3.07 12.06 3.51
N ASP A 52 -3.07 12.24 4.84
CA ASP A 52 -3.70 13.38 5.53
C ASP A 52 -3.28 14.76 4.99
N THR A 53 -2.02 14.91 4.56
CA THR A 53 -1.45 16.18 4.11
C THR A 53 -2.10 16.71 2.83
N VAL A 54 -2.74 15.85 2.03
CA VAL A 54 -3.43 16.24 0.80
C VAL A 54 -4.52 17.27 1.07
N TYR A 55 -5.23 17.16 2.21
CA TYR A 55 -6.30 18.10 2.56
C TYR A 55 -5.81 19.53 2.81
N GLY A 56 -4.61 19.67 3.38
CA GLY A 56 -3.98 20.98 3.57
C GLY A 56 -3.45 21.59 2.28
N ASN A 57 -3.29 20.78 1.23
CA ASN A 57 -2.64 21.15 -0.04
C ASN A 57 -3.53 20.85 -1.26
N TYR A 58 -4.86 20.80 -1.07
CA TYR A 58 -5.80 20.33 -2.09
C TYR A 58 -5.75 21.15 -3.39
N ASP A 59 -5.37 22.42 -3.32
CA ASP A 59 -5.19 23.27 -4.51
C ASP A 59 -4.09 22.76 -5.44
N GLU A 60 -3.04 22.13 -4.89
CA GLU A 60 -1.90 21.56 -5.64
C GLU A 60 -2.11 20.10 -6.05
N LEU A 61 -3.20 19.46 -5.59
CA LEU A 61 -3.56 18.10 -5.99
C LEU A 61 -3.82 18.04 -7.50
N ASP A 62 -3.43 16.95 -8.16
CA ASP A 62 -3.75 16.67 -9.56
C ASP A 62 -5.27 16.71 -9.76
N GLU A 63 -5.72 17.46 -10.78
CA GLU A 63 -7.14 17.63 -11.09
C GLU A 63 -7.87 16.29 -11.29
N ASN A 64 -7.19 15.26 -11.82
CA ASN A 64 -7.80 13.94 -12.01
C ASN A 64 -8.08 13.20 -10.69
N LEU A 65 -7.41 13.58 -9.61
CA LEU A 65 -7.61 13.01 -8.28
C LEU A 65 -8.61 13.81 -7.44
N LYS A 66 -8.96 15.04 -7.86
CA LYS A 66 -10.00 15.87 -7.22
C LYS A 66 -11.41 15.38 -7.51
N GLU A 67 -11.59 14.67 -8.63
CA GLU A 67 -12.88 14.14 -9.05
C GLU A 67 -12.98 12.64 -8.70
N GLY A 68 -13.97 12.28 -7.87
CA GLY A 68 -14.23 10.88 -7.47
C GLY A 68 -13.74 10.55 -6.06
N ASP A 69 -13.78 9.26 -5.72
CA ASP A 69 -13.47 8.76 -4.37
C ASP A 69 -12.02 8.23 -4.26
N TRP A 70 -11.07 8.86 -4.97
CA TRP A 70 -9.66 8.42 -5.00
C TRP A 70 -8.92 8.74 -3.70
N ILE A 71 -9.25 9.86 -3.05
CA ILE A 71 -8.65 10.29 -1.79
C ILE A 71 -9.68 10.04 -0.67
N PRO A 72 -9.41 9.12 0.28
CA PRO A 72 -10.34 8.77 1.34
C PRO A 72 -10.53 9.94 2.30
N GLY A 73 -11.77 10.34 2.57
CA GLY A 73 -12.16 11.56 3.31
C GLY A 73 -11.48 11.84 4.66
N ASP A 74 -10.94 10.81 5.30
CA ASP A 74 -10.22 10.87 6.58
C ASP A 74 -8.71 10.63 6.46
N GLY A 75 -8.21 10.58 5.22
CA GLY A 75 -6.81 10.34 4.88
C GLY A 75 -6.36 8.89 5.04
N VAL A 76 -7.23 7.96 5.45
CA VAL A 76 -6.84 6.58 5.76
C VAL A 76 -7.02 5.67 4.54
N ILE A 77 -5.90 5.27 3.91
CA ILE A 77 -5.90 4.29 2.81
C ILE A 77 -5.87 2.87 3.37
N LEU A 78 -5.04 2.64 4.40
CA LEU A 78 -4.98 1.40 5.16
C LEU A 78 -4.94 1.76 6.65
N PRO A 79 -5.96 1.40 7.45
CA PRO A 79 -5.90 1.57 8.89
C PRO A 79 -4.76 0.73 9.48
N VAL A 80 -4.37 1.02 10.72
CA VAL A 80 -3.36 0.21 11.43
C VAL A 80 -3.81 -1.26 11.41
N THR A 81 -3.02 -2.08 10.72
CA THR A 81 -3.32 -3.49 10.49
C THR A 81 -2.11 -4.32 10.90
N GLU A 82 -2.36 -5.42 11.59
CA GLU A 82 -1.33 -6.34 12.06
C GLU A 82 -1.02 -7.38 10.96
N TYR A 83 0.26 -7.64 10.73
CA TYR A 83 0.75 -8.66 9.80
C TYR A 83 1.81 -9.54 10.47
N VAL A 84 1.87 -10.81 10.08
CA VAL A 84 2.94 -11.72 10.49
C VAL A 84 4.29 -11.19 9.99
N LEU A 85 5.26 -11.10 10.90
CA LEU A 85 6.64 -10.85 10.58
C LEU A 85 7.35 -12.17 10.31
N ARG A 86 7.91 -12.31 9.11
CA ARG A 86 8.68 -13.50 8.72
C ARG A 86 10.17 -13.21 8.83
N PRO A 87 11.00 -14.25 9.05
CA PRO A 87 12.45 -14.08 9.07
C PRO A 87 12.96 -13.42 7.77
N GLY A 88 13.60 -12.26 7.91
CA GLY A 88 14.17 -11.48 6.80
C GLY A 88 13.19 -10.54 6.10
N ASP A 89 11.95 -10.41 6.58
CA ASP A 89 11.02 -9.41 6.05
C ASP A 89 11.58 -7.99 6.28
N SER A 90 11.49 -7.18 5.22
CA SER A 90 11.75 -5.75 5.27
C SER A 90 10.47 -4.93 5.28
N VAL A 91 10.59 -3.60 5.49
CA VAL A 91 9.46 -2.68 5.34
C VAL A 91 8.80 -2.82 3.96
N TRP A 92 9.60 -3.04 2.91
CA TRP A 92 9.07 -3.31 1.57
C TRP A 92 8.22 -4.58 1.52
N ASP A 93 8.68 -5.67 2.12
CA ASP A 93 7.97 -6.96 2.06
C ASP A 93 6.61 -6.88 2.75
N ILE A 94 6.54 -6.16 3.87
CA ILE A 94 5.31 -5.90 4.60
C ILE A 94 4.38 -4.99 3.81
N LEU A 95 4.87 -3.87 3.25
CA LEU A 95 4.05 -3.00 2.39
C LEU A 95 3.48 -3.79 1.20
N SER A 96 4.36 -4.49 0.48
CA SER A 96 4.03 -5.24 -0.73
C SER A 96 2.94 -6.28 -0.47
N ARG A 97 2.98 -6.93 0.69
CA ARG A 97 1.95 -7.87 1.13
C ARG A 97 0.66 -7.18 1.55
N ALA A 98 0.76 -6.10 2.32
CA ALA A 98 -0.39 -5.35 2.80
C ALA A 98 -1.23 -4.79 1.64
N VAL A 99 -0.58 -4.18 0.64
CA VAL A 99 -1.30 -3.63 -0.51
C VAL A 99 -1.91 -4.70 -1.40
N ARG A 100 -1.23 -5.84 -1.60
CA ARG A 100 -1.79 -6.98 -2.35
C ARG A 100 -3.03 -7.55 -1.65
N TYR A 101 -2.96 -7.80 -0.35
CA TYR A 101 -4.06 -8.36 0.43
C TYR A 101 -5.30 -7.46 0.40
N ASN A 102 -5.08 -6.16 0.55
CA ASN A 102 -6.17 -5.16 0.55
C ASN A 102 -6.57 -4.69 -0.87
N LYS A 103 -6.01 -5.27 -1.92
CA LYS A 103 -6.24 -4.88 -3.33
C LYS A 103 -6.00 -3.38 -3.57
N ILE A 104 -5.03 -2.80 -2.87
CA ILE A 104 -4.58 -1.42 -3.02
C ILE A 104 -3.57 -1.38 -4.16
N GLN A 105 -3.81 -0.53 -5.15
CA GLN A 105 -2.87 -0.32 -6.24
C GLN A 105 -1.57 0.30 -5.72
N MET A 106 -0.44 -0.16 -6.24
CA MET A 106 0.88 0.40 -5.93
C MET A 106 1.79 0.33 -7.15
N GLU A 107 2.63 1.35 -7.32
CA GLU A 107 3.71 1.39 -8.30
C GLU A 107 5.05 1.68 -7.63
N TYR A 108 6.11 1.03 -8.12
CA TYR A 108 7.45 1.14 -7.59
C TYR A 108 8.50 0.89 -8.68
N GLN A 109 9.75 1.27 -8.40
CA GLN A 109 10.94 0.85 -9.15
C GLN A 109 11.73 -0.16 -8.32
N GLY A 110 12.17 -1.24 -8.95
CA GLY A 110 13.04 -2.24 -8.33
C GLY A 110 14.38 -1.65 -7.88
N ALA A 111 15.04 -2.30 -6.90
CA ALA A 111 16.31 -1.83 -6.34
C ALA A 111 17.46 -1.76 -7.38
N ASP A 112 17.35 -2.54 -8.45
CA ASP A 112 18.25 -2.59 -9.60
C ASP A 112 17.86 -1.64 -10.73
N GLU A 113 16.69 -1.00 -10.65
CA GLU A 113 16.14 -0.10 -11.68
C GLU A 113 16.38 1.38 -11.37
N ASN A 114 16.97 1.69 -10.21
CA ASN A 114 17.20 3.05 -9.75
C ASN A 114 18.57 3.22 -9.06
N GLN A 115 18.96 4.47 -8.84
CA GLN A 115 20.26 4.83 -8.26
C GLN A 115 20.33 4.68 -6.73
N PHE A 116 19.23 4.38 -6.05
CA PHE A 116 19.15 4.31 -4.60
C PHE A 116 19.61 2.95 -4.04
N GLY A 117 19.69 1.91 -4.89
CA GLY A 117 20.03 0.56 -4.46
C GLY A 117 18.99 -0.03 -3.49
N SER A 118 17.74 0.43 -3.60
CA SER A 118 16.58 0.02 -2.80
C SER A 118 15.31 0.22 -3.62
N VAL A 119 14.24 -0.47 -3.26
CA VAL A 119 12.91 -0.22 -3.84
C VAL A 119 12.50 1.24 -3.60
N TYR A 120 12.00 1.89 -4.65
CA TYR A 120 11.47 3.25 -4.63
C TYR A 120 9.97 3.23 -4.93
N VAL A 121 9.13 3.58 -3.94
CA VAL A 121 7.67 3.58 -4.07
C VAL A 121 7.22 4.88 -4.71
N ARG A 122 6.63 4.78 -5.90
CA ARG A 122 6.21 5.93 -6.71
C ARG A 122 4.77 6.33 -6.46
N GLY A 123 3.91 5.37 -6.12
CA GLY A 123 2.50 5.64 -5.88
C GLY A 123 1.82 4.53 -5.11
N ILE A 124 0.85 4.91 -4.30
CA ILE A 124 -0.02 4.01 -3.53
C ILE A 124 -1.44 4.56 -3.65
N SER A 125 -2.41 3.70 -3.96
CA SER A 125 -3.81 4.07 -4.17
C SER A 125 -3.98 5.20 -5.21
N TYR A 126 -3.29 5.09 -6.34
CA TYR A 126 -3.31 6.07 -7.44
C TYR A 126 -2.82 7.49 -7.08
N LEU A 127 -2.36 7.71 -5.85
CA LEU A 127 -1.69 8.94 -5.44
C LEU A 127 -0.19 8.75 -5.62
N TYR A 128 0.41 9.50 -6.54
CA TYR A 128 1.82 9.34 -6.93
C TYR A 128 2.71 10.43 -6.35
N GLU A 129 4.02 10.23 -6.39
CA GLU A 129 4.98 11.33 -6.36
C GLU A 129 4.53 12.45 -7.31
N PHE A 130 4.71 13.69 -6.86
CA PHE A 130 4.32 14.91 -7.58
C PHE A 130 2.82 15.14 -7.79
N SER A 131 1.94 14.26 -7.29
CA SER A 131 0.49 14.43 -7.44
C SER A 131 -0.07 15.57 -6.60
N CYS A 132 0.63 16.06 -5.58
CA CYS A 132 0.21 17.21 -4.78
C CYS A 132 1.35 18.23 -4.68
N GLY A 133 1.83 18.68 -5.84
CA GLY A 133 2.97 19.60 -5.96
C GLY A 133 4.32 18.91 -6.14
N PRO A 134 5.37 19.63 -6.60
CA PRO A 134 6.66 19.05 -7.01
C PRO A 134 7.49 18.46 -5.85
N LEU A 135 7.08 18.71 -4.61
CA LEU A 135 7.73 18.24 -3.39
C LEU A 135 7.00 17.06 -2.75
N SER A 136 5.93 16.59 -3.40
CA SER A 136 5.06 15.55 -2.85
C SER A 136 5.51 14.13 -3.18
N GLY A 137 5.25 13.20 -2.27
CA GLY A 137 5.60 11.80 -2.43
C GLY A 137 5.37 10.95 -1.19
N TRP A 138 5.67 9.66 -1.31
CA TRP A 138 5.53 8.68 -0.23
C TRP A 138 6.79 8.60 0.62
N MET A 139 6.61 8.69 1.93
CA MET A 139 7.65 8.46 2.92
C MET A 139 7.21 7.33 3.85
N TYR A 140 8.18 6.64 4.44
CA TYR A 140 7.92 5.66 5.47
C TYR A 140 8.65 6.04 6.76
N MET A 141 8.07 5.66 7.88
CA MET A 141 8.71 5.72 9.20
C MET A 141 8.49 4.40 9.93
N VAL A 142 9.41 4.09 10.84
CA VAL A 142 9.31 2.92 11.72
C VAL A 142 9.45 3.41 13.15
N ASN A 143 8.48 3.07 14.01
CA ASN A 143 8.42 3.49 15.40
C ASN A 143 8.53 5.03 15.58
N GLY A 144 7.94 5.80 14.65
CA GLY A 144 7.95 7.26 14.66
C GLY A 144 9.23 7.92 14.13
N GLU A 145 10.22 7.14 13.66
CA GLU A 145 11.46 7.68 13.09
C GLU A 145 11.48 7.48 11.57
N PHE A 146 11.90 8.51 10.82
CA PHE A 146 12.09 8.45 9.36
C PHE A 146 13.50 7.95 9.01
N PRO A 147 13.68 6.70 8.55
CA PRO A 147 15.00 6.20 8.23
C PRO A 147 15.56 6.88 6.97
N GLN A 148 16.87 7.13 6.95
CA GLN A 148 17.55 7.80 5.83
C GLN A 148 18.04 6.84 4.74
N TYR A 149 17.44 5.65 4.66
CA TYR A 149 17.73 4.63 3.66
C TYR A 149 16.44 3.94 3.22
N GLY A 150 16.47 3.22 2.10
CA GLY A 150 15.25 2.72 1.48
C GLY A 150 14.61 1.51 2.18
N CYS A 151 13.30 1.36 2.00
CA CYS A 151 12.45 0.42 2.73
C CYS A 151 12.77 -1.07 2.51
N SER A 152 13.37 -1.45 1.37
CA SER A 152 13.77 -2.84 1.11
C SER A 152 15.08 -3.25 1.78
N ARG A 153 15.70 -2.33 2.55
CA ARG A 153 16.91 -2.58 3.33
C ARG A 153 16.66 -2.51 4.84
N TYR A 154 15.46 -2.12 5.26
CA TYR A 154 15.10 -2.00 6.67
C TYR A 154 14.73 -3.37 7.21
N GLU A 155 15.53 -3.91 8.13
CA GLU A 155 15.23 -5.15 8.84
C GLU A 155 14.26 -4.87 9.99
N LEU A 156 13.11 -5.54 9.97
CA LEU A 156 12.05 -5.36 10.96
C LEU A 156 12.23 -6.31 12.15
N HIS A 157 11.69 -5.88 13.29
CA HIS A 157 11.62 -6.63 14.53
C HIS A 157 10.17 -6.79 14.99
N ASP A 158 9.94 -7.79 15.84
CA ASP A 158 8.62 -8.00 16.44
C ASP A 158 8.10 -6.71 17.10
N LYS A 159 6.84 -6.40 16.80
CA LYS A 159 6.07 -5.22 17.21
C LYS A 159 6.50 -3.88 16.62
N ASP A 160 7.38 -3.86 15.61
CA ASP A 160 7.64 -2.62 14.87
C ASP A 160 6.35 -2.05 14.27
N VAL A 161 6.22 -0.73 14.33
CA VAL A 161 5.10 0.04 13.77
C VAL A 161 5.58 0.80 12.55
N ILE A 162 5.07 0.43 11.39
CA ILE A 162 5.38 1.00 10.09
C ILE A 162 4.26 1.98 9.71
N GLU A 163 4.64 3.18 9.31
CA GLU A 163 3.69 4.17 8.79
C GLU A 163 4.17 4.67 7.44
N TRP A 164 3.34 4.49 6.41
CA TRP A 164 3.51 5.13 5.12
C TRP A 164 2.66 6.39 5.09
N VAL A 165 3.32 7.53 4.91
CA VAL A 165 2.68 8.84 4.89
C VAL A 165 2.98 9.55 3.59
N TYR A 166 1.96 10.21 3.04
CA TYR A 166 2.14 11.11 1.92
C TYR A 166 2.57 12.49 2.43
N THR A 167 3.67 13.01 1.92
CA THR A 167 4.11 14.39 2.14
C THR A 167 3.76 15.23 0.92
N CYS A 168 3.48 16.52 1.13
CA CYS A 168 3.40 17.55 0.11
C CYS A 168 4.59 18.54 0.18
N ASP A 169 5.48 18.39 1.17
CA ASP A 169 6.58 19.34 1.44
C ASP A 169 7.93 18.67 1.78
N LEU A 170 8.27 17.58 1.07
CA LEU A 170 9.50 16.81 1.28
C LEU A 170 9.74 16.37 2.74
N GLY A 171 8.68 16.02 3.46
CA GLY A 171 8.75 15.50 4.83
C GLY A 171 8.53 16.54 5.93
N ARG A 172 8.62 17.84 5.64
CA ARG A 172 8.48 18.90 6.65
C ARG A 172 7.07 18.98 7.25
N ASP A 173 6.07 18.62 6.46
CA ASP A 173 4.65 18.59 6.83
C ASP A 173 4.21 17.28 7.52
N VAL A 174 5.09 16.27 7.57
CA VAL A 174 4.86 14.98 8.23
C VAL A 174 5.82 14.71 9.39
N GLY A 175 6.56 15.73 9.84
CA GLY A 175 7.42 15.63 11.03
C GLY A 175 8.81 15.05 10.79
N CYS A 176 9.28 15.01 9.54
CA CYS A 176 10.64 14.58 9.24
C CYS A 176 11.67 15.62 9.71
N GLU A 177 12.33 15.35 10.85
CA GLU A 177 13.24 16.29 11.51
C GLU A 177 14.44 16.69 10.65
N TRP A 178 15.05 15.73 9.95
CA TRP A 178 16.24 15.97 9.13
C TRP A 178 15.94 16.73 7.82
N MET A 179 14.66 16.90 7.46
CA MET A 179 14.24 17.81 6.38
C MET A 179 13.88 19.20 6.88
N SER A 180 13.60 19.33 8.17
CA SER A 180 13.29 20.60 8.85
C SER A 180 14.56 21.35 9.28
N GLY A 181 15.65 20.63 9.52
CA GLY A 181 16.96 21.19 9.83
C GLY A 181 17.89 21.15 8.62
N GLY A 182 18.02 22.28 7.91
CA GLY A 182 19.19 22.51 7.06
C GLY A 182 20.46 22.21 7.86
N GLY A 183 21.27 21.28 7.35
CA GLY A 183 22.29 20.56 8.10
C GLY A 183 23.09 21.41 9.09
N THR A 184 23.16 20.93 10.33
CA THR A 184 24.28 21.25 11.22
C THR A 184 25.19 20.04 11.30
N GLN A 185 26.17 20.00 10.39
CA GLN A 185 27.57 19.68 10.71
C GLN A 185 28.48 20.50 9.80
#